data_AF-A0AAE9GF48-F1
#
_entry.id   AF-A0AAE9GF48-F1
#
_cell.length_a   1.000
_cell.length_b   1.000
_cell.length_c   1.000
_cell.angle_alpha   90.00
_cell.angle_beta   90.00
_cell.angle_gamma   90.00
#
_symmetry.space_group_name_H-M   'P 1'
#
loop_
_entity.id
_entity.type
_entity.pdbx_description
1 polymer ?
#
loop_
_entity_poly.entity_id
_entity_poly.type
_entity_poly.pdbx_seq_one_letter_code
_entity_poly.pdbx_strand_id
1 'polypeptide(L)'
;MKSEKHPKIEEEVLKRLNVALDFLLETEGLSQRSIALRMKIHHTNLYRVAAGKRPLTSTFAVNFEHHTNISSVWLTTGEGDMIKANVEIFSDEEIRFFYMIKKNPKLYELVKLLTKVKKDSYELLKGLILKLIK
;
A
#
# COMPACT_ATOMS: atom_id res chain seq x y z
N MET A 1 -0.13 30.01 -1.30
CA MET A 1 -1.18 29.84 -2.33
C MET A 1 -2.18 28.82 -1.82
N LYS A 2 -3.44 29.20 -1.59
CA LYS A 2 -4.52 28.24 -1.35
C LYS A 2 -4.87 27.62 -2.70
N SER A 3 -4.73 26.31 -2.85
CA SER A 3 -5.12 25.62 -4.08
C SER A 3 -6.62 25.81 -4.29
N GLU A 4 -7.00 26.21 -5.51
CA GLU A 4 -8.40 26.26 -5.93
C GLU A 4 -8.95 24.83 -5.89
N LYS A 5 -9.82 24.58 -4.91
CA LYS A 5 -10.54 23.30 -4.81
C LYS A 5 -11.63 23.29 -5.86
N HIS A 6 -11.47 22.45 -6.89
CA HIS A 6 -12.52 22.23 -7.87
C HIS A 6 -13.61 21.34 -7.26
N PRO A 7 -14.82 21.88 -7.03
CA PRO A 7 -15.88 21.16 -6.31
C PRO A 7 -16.29 19.83 -6.97
N LYS A 8 -16.17 19.73 -8.30
CA LYS A 8 -16.45 18.50 -9.05
C LYS A 8 -15.46 17.36 -8.74
N ILE A 9 -14.18 17.66 -8.50
CA ILE A 9 -13.17 16.64 -8.22
C ILE A 9 -13.40 16.04 -6.83
N GLU A 10 -13.72 16.87 -5.84
CA GLU A 10 -14.01 16.39 -4.48
C GLU A 10 -15.27 15.51 -4.46
N GLU A 11 -16.30 15.83 -5.25
CA GLU A 11 -17.52 15.02 -5.35
C GLU A 11 -17.25 13.62 -5.93
N GLU A 12 -16.46 13.53 -6.99
CA GLU A 12 -16.12 12.25 -7.62
C GLU A 12 -15.24 11.36 -6.72
N VAL A 13 -14.32 11.96 -5.97
CA VAL A 13 -13.51 11.24 -4.96
C VAL A 13 -14.40 10.68 -3.85
N LEU A 14 -15.41 11.44 -3.41
CA LEU A 14 -16.36 10.97 -2.39
C LEU A 14 -17.25 9.84 -2.91
N LYS A 15 -17.71 9.92 -4.16
CA LYS A 15 -18.47 8.82 -4.79
C LYS A 15 -17.64 7.54 -4.82
N ARG A 16 -16.39 7.61 -5.28
CA ARG A 16 -15.48 6.45 -5.31
C ARG A 16 -15.20 5.87 -3.93
N LEU A 17 -15.03 6.72 -2.91
CA LEU A 17 -14.86 6.24 -1.53
C LEU A 17 -16.09 5.46 -1.07
N ASN A 18 -17.31 5.96 -1.32
CA ASN A 18 -18.51 5.24 -0.91
C ASN A 18 -18.67 3.92 -1.67
N VAL A 19 -18.39 3.89 -2.98
CA VAL A 19 -18.35 2.64 -3.76
C VAL A 19 -17.37 1.63 -3.16
N ALA A 20 -16.17 2.06 -2.77
CA ALA A 20 -15.20 1.18 -2.13
C ALA A 20 -15.66 0.67 -0.76
N LEU A 21 -16.34 1.51 0.04
CA LEU A 21 -16.87 1.11 1.34
C LEU A 21 -18.02 0.10 1.22
N ASP A 22 -18.91 0.30 0.26
CA ASP A 22 -20.00 -0.63 -0.04
C ASP A 22 -19.44 -1.97 -0.51
N PHE A 23 -18.46 -1.94 -1.44
CA PHE A 23 -17.76 -3.14 -1.89
C PHE A 23 -17.14 -3.93 -0.72
N LEU A 24 -16.40 -3.27 0.18
CA LEU A 24 -15.75 -3.91 1.32
C LEU A 24 -16.77 -4.46 2.33
N LEU A 25 -17.91 -3.79 2.49
CA LEU A 25 -19.00 -4.28 3.33
C LEU A 25 -19.63 -5.55 2.74
N GLU A 26 -19.92 -5.55 1.45
CA GLU A 26 -20.59 -6.66 0.75
C GLU A 26 -19.69 -7.89 0.60
N THR A 27 -18.40 -7.69 0.29
CA THR A 27 -17.48 -8.79 -0.01
C THR A 27 -16.74 -9.32 1.21
N GLU A 28 -16.39 -8.47 2.17
CA GLU A 28 -15.58 -8.85 3.34
C GLU A 28 -16.31 -8.63 4.69
N GLY A 29 -17.54 -8.13 4.68
CA GLY A 29 -18.27 -7.79 5.91
C GLY A 29 -17.67 -6.60 6.65
N LEU A 30 -16.84 -5.79 5.99
CA LEU A 30 -16.10 -4.71 6.63
C LEU A 30 -16.91 -3.42 6.72
N SER A 31 -17.52 -3.21 7.89
CA SER A 31 -18.10 -1.92 8.25
C SER A 31 -17.07 -0.79 8.30
N GLN A 32 -17.51 0.45 8.11
CA GLN A 32 -16.65 1.64 8.31
C GLN A 32 -16.00 1.66 9.70
N ARG A 33 -16.71 1.19 10.74
CA ARG A 33 -16.16 1.11 12.10
C ARG A 33 -14.99 0.14 12.17
N SER A 34 -15.12 -1.06 11.59
CA SER A 34 -14.04 -2.05 11.55
C SER A 34 -12.85 -1.59 10.70
N ILE A 35 -13.10 -0.91 9.58
CA ILE A 35 -12.04 -0.34 8.74
C ILE A 35 -11.27 0.74 9.50
N ALA A 36 -11.97 1.66 10.17
CA ALA A 36 -11.34 2.70 10.99
C ALA A 36 -10.48 2.10 12.12
N LEU A 37 -10.96 1.02 12.76
CA LEU A 37 -10.19 0.28 13.76
C LEU A 37 -8.92 -0.35 13.16
N ARG A 38 -9.01 -0.99 11.98
CA ARG A 38 -7.84 -1.54 11.27
C ARG A 38 -6.80 -0.46 10.95
N MET A 39 -7.26 0.68 10.46
CA MET A 39 -6.41 1.85 10.16
C MET A 39 -5.86 2.57 11.41
N LYS A 40 -6.22 2.12 12.62
CA LYS A 40 -5.88 2.75 13.92
C LYS A 40 -6.29 4.23 14.00
N ILE A 41 -7.42 4.58 13.39
CA ILE A 41 -8.01 5.92 13.47
C ILE A 41 -9.31 5.91 14.28
N HIS A 42 -9.67 7.07 14.83
CA HIS A 42 -10.96 7.21 15.47
C HIS A 42 -12.10 7.04 14.45
N HIS A 43 -13.14 6.26 14.78
CA HIS A 43 -14.24 5.90 13.87
C HIS A 43 -14.93 7.12 13.21
N THR A 44 -15.01 8.25 13.93
CA THR A 44 -15.60 9.48 13.38
C THR A 44 -14.78 10.09 12.24
N ASN A 45 -13.49 9.76 12.10
CA ASN A 45 -12.65 10.30 11.03
C ASN A 45 -13.07 9.75 9.67
N LEU A 46 -13.21 8.42 9.52
CA LEU A 46 -13.65 7.82 8.25
C LEU A 46 -15.07 8.27 7.90
N TYR A 47 -15.98 8.29 8.87
CA TYR A 47 -17.35 8.79 8.66
C TYR A 47 -17.38 10.24 8.15
N ARG A 48 -16.58 11.14 8.75
CA ARG A 48 -16.53 12.54 8.31
C ARG A 48 -15.93 12.69 6.91
N VAL A 49 -15.01 11.83 6.51
CA VAL A 49 -14.47 11.82 5.15
C VAL A 49 -15.53 11.30 4.17
N ALA A 50 -16.15 10.15 4.43
CA ALA A 50 -17.21 9.57 3.59
C ALA A 50 -18.43 10.49 3.41
N ALA A 51 -18.76 11.26 4.46
CA ALA A 51 -19.83 12.27 4.43
C ALA A 51 -19.41 13.62 3.82
N GLY A 52 -18.20 13.76 3.25
CA GLY A 52 -17.70 15.01 2.67
C GLY A 52 -17.44 16.14 3.68
N LYS A 53 -17.57 15.88 4.98
CA LYS A 53 -17.32 16.86 6.06
C LYS A 53 -15.83 17.10 6.30
N ARG A 54 -14.98 16.24 5.74
CA ARG A 54 -13.52 16.40 5.69
C ARG A 54 -13.01 15.92 4.32
N PRO A 55 -12.03 16.62 3.73
CA PRO A 55 -11.44 16.17 2.48
C PRO A 55 -10.69 14.85 2.69
N LEU A 56 -10.75 14.00 1.68
CA LEU A 56 -9.91 12.82 1.59
C LEU A 56 -8.49 13.26 1.19
N THR A 57 -7.54 13.13 2.11
CA THR A 57 -6.14 13.50 1.85
C THR A 57 -5.38 12.33 1.21
N SER A 58 -4.32 12.60 0.46
CA SER A 58 -3.46 11.55 -0.11
C SER A 58 -2.92 10.61 0.97
N THR A 59 -2.54 11.13 2.15
CA THR A 59 -2.11 10.30 3.29
C THR A 59 -3.22 9.38 3.77
N PHE A 60 -4.47 9.86 3.81
CA PHE A 60 -5.61 9.02 4.15
C PHE A 60 -5.85 7.93 3.10
N ALA A 61 -5.76 8.27 1.81
CA ALA A 61 -5.92 7.35 0.70
C ALA A 61 -4.90 6.20 0.75
N VAL A 62 -3.62 6.53 0.97
CA VAL A 62 -2.55 5.53 1.07
C VAL A 62 -2.72 4.64 2.30
N ASN A 63 -3.12 5.22 3.45
CA ASN A 63 -3.38 4.44 4.64
C ASN A 63 -4.61 3.52 4.47
N PHE A 64 -5.63 3.98 3.76
CA PHE A 64 -6.82 3.20 3.42
C PHE A 64 -6.43 2.03 2.50
N GLU A 65 -5.63 2.28 1.46
CA GLU A 65 -5.09 1.25 0.56
C GLU A 65 -4.35 0.16 1.34
N HIS A 66 -3.44 0.55 2.23
CA HIS A 66 -2.62 -0.41 2.99
C HIS A 66 -3.45 -1.40 3.84
N HIS A 67 -4.64 -1.01 4.28
CA HIS A 67 -5.47 -1.81 5.19
C HIS A 67 -6.69 -2.47 4.50
N THR A 68 -6.96 -2.13 3.23
CA THR A 68 -8.16 -2.59 2.51
C THR A 68 -7.89 -3.08 1.10
N ASN A 69 -6.66 -2.95 0.60
CA ASN A 69 -6.26 -3.21 -0.79
C ASN A 69 -7.01 -2.38 -1.85
N ILE A 70 -7.73 -1.33 -1.45
CA ILE A 70 -8.34 -0.38 -2.38
C ILE A 70 -7.29 0.62 -2.86
N SER A 71 -7.05 0.69 -4.17
CA SER A 71 -6.06 1.56 -4.80
C SER A 71 -6.30 3.03 -4.45
N SER A 72 -5.32 3.66 -3.81
CA SER A 72 -5.31 5.08 -3.48
C SER A 72 -5.26 5.96 -4.74
N VAL A 73 -4.63 5.47 -5.81
CA VAL A 73 -4.61 6.13 -7.13
C VAL A 73 -6.02 6.14 -7.70
N TRP A 74 -6.66 4.98 -7.80
CA TRP A 74 -8.05 4.89 -8.28
C TRP A 74 -8.99 5.74 -7.43
N LEU A 75 -8.84 5.71 -6.10
CA LEU A 75 -9.67 6.50 -5.19
C LEU A 75 -9.55 8.01 -5.46
N THR A 76 -8.33 8.51 -5.66
CA THR A 76 -8.05 9.95 -5.80
C THR A 76 -8.22 10.47 -7.22
N THR A 77 -7.84 9.70 -8.24
CA THR A 77 -7.84 10.14 -9.65
C THR A 77 -8.89 9.45 -10.51
N GLY A 78 -9.36 8.27 -10.11
CA GLY A 78 -10.23 7.41 -10.92
C GLY A 78 -9.49 6.55 -11.94
N GLU A 79 -8.16 6.61 -11.97
CA GLU A 79 -7.33 5.86 -12.91
C GLU A 79 -6.96 4.47 -12.37
N GLY A 80 -6.91 3.48 -13.27
CA GLY A 80 -6.57 2.09 -12.95
C GLY A 80 -7.72 1.31 -12.30
N ASP A 81 -7.38 0.19 -11.66
CA ASP A 81 -8.35 -0.68 -11.01
C ASP A 81 -8.60 -0.28 -9.54
N MET A 82 -9.84 -0.44 -9.10
CA MET A 82 -10.25 -0.21 -7.70
C MET A 82 -9.51 -1.13 -6.74
N ILE A 83 -9.43 -2.42 -7.09
CA ILE A 83 -8.79 -3.44 -6.27
C ILE A 83 -7.34 -3.54 -6.71
N LYS A 84 -6.41 -3.30 -5.79
CA LYS A 84 -5.01 -3.58 -6.02
C LYS A 84 -4.81 -5.08 -5.79
N ALA A 85 -4.65 -5.84 -6.87
CA ALA A 85 -4.36 -7.28 -6.79
C ALA A 85 -3.21 -7.51 -5.79
N ASN A 86 -3.44 -8.41 -4.83
CA ASN A 86 -2.61 -8.71 -3.65
C ASN A 86 -1.18 -8.20 -3.79
N VAL A 87 -0.93 -7.01 -3.20
CA VAL A 87 0.43 -6.65 -2.86
C VAL A 87 0.80 -7.59 -1.72
N GLU A 88 1.67 -8.56 -1.96
CA GLU A 88 2.31 -9.30 -0.88
C GLU A 88 2.86 -8.27 0.10
N ILE A 89 2.19 -8.12 1.25
CA ILE A 89 2.64 -7.18 2.28
C ILE A 89 3.89 -7.80 2.87
N PHE A 90 5.03 -7.17 2.63
CA PHE A 90 6.28 -7.58 3.25
C PHE A 90 6.12 -7.61 4.77
N SER A 91 6.49 -8.74 5.37
CA SER A 91 6.61 -8.90 6.81
C SER A 91 7.62 -7.92 7.39
N ASP A 92 7.52 -7.67 8.71
CA ASP A 92 8.51 -6.85 9.43
C ASP A 92 9.94 -7.39 9.27
N GLU A 93 10.10 -8.71 9.12
CA GLU A 93 11.39 -9.36 8.86
C GLU A 93 11.93 -8.99 7.48
N GLU A 94 11.11 -9.06 6.44
CA GLU A 94 11.48 -8.67 5.08
C GLU A 94 11.82 -7.18 4.99
N ILE A 95 11.05 -6.32 5.67
CA ILE A 95 11.34 -4.88 5.74
C ILE A 95 12.70 -4.64 6.41
N ARG A 96 12.99 -5.31 7.54
CA ARG A 96 14.29 -5.22 8.21
C ARG A 96 15.42 -5.71 7.30
N PHE A 97 15.20 -6.81 6.58
CA PHE A 97 16.16 -7.35 5.64
C PHE A 97 16.50 -6.35 4.52
N PHE A 98 15.50 -5.73 3.89
CA PHE A 98 15.73 -4.70 2.88
C PHE A 98 16.45 -3.48 3.43
N TYR A 99 16.13 -3.06 4.66
CA TYR A 99 16.84 -1.97 5.33
C TYR A 99 18.33 -2.29 5.52
N MET A 100 18.67 -3.52 5.95
CA MET A 100 20.05 -3.96 6.09
C MET A 100 20.81 -3.94 4.75
N ILE A 101 20.18 -4.43 3.67
CA ILE A 101 20.77 -4.37 2.32
C ILE A 101 21.01 -2.91 1.92
N LYS A 102 20.01 -2.03 2.09
CA LYS A 102 20.09 -0.65 1.62
C LYS A 102 21.13 0.18 2.36
N LYS A 103 21.34 -0.06 3.66
CA LYS A 103 22.31 0.66 4.49
C LYS A 103 23.76 0.34 4.14
N ASN A 104 24.03 -0.81 3.52
CA ASN A 104 25.38 -1.23 3.15
C ASN A 104 25.58 -1.19 1.62
N PRO A 105 26.29 -0.19 1.06
CA PRO A 105 26.45 -0.05 -0.38
C PRO A 105 27.04 -1.28 -1.08
N LYS A 106 28.02 -1.95 -0.46
CA LYS A 106 28.64 -3.16 -1.02
C LYS A 106 27.65 -4.33 -1.09
N LEU A 107 26.87 -4.51 -0.03
CA LEU A 107 25.83 -5.55 0.00
C LEU A 107 24.71 -5.24 -1.00
N TYR A 108 24.31 -3.98 -1.12
CA TYR A 108 23.31 -3.55 -2.10
C TYR A 108 23.75 -3.85 -3.54
N GLU A 109 25.00 -3.52 -3.90
CA GLU A 109 25.53 -3.85 -5.22
C GLU A 109 25.58 -5.35 -5.48
N LEU A 110 25.99 -6.14 -4.48
CA LEU A 110 26.01 -7.60 -4.58
C LEU A 110 24.60 -8.17 -4.84
N VAL A 111 23.60 -7.76 -4.06
CA VAL A 111 22.21 -8.20 -4.24
C VAL A 111 21.69 -7.80 -5.63
N LYS A 112 22.01 -6.58 -6.09
CA LYS A 112 21.65 -6.11 -7.44
C LYS A 112 22.30 -6.91 -8.57
N LEU A 113 23.48 -7.47 -8.35
CA LEU A 113 24.11 -8.39 -9.31
C LEU A 113 23.40 -9.75 -9.31
N LEU A 114 23.06 -10.28 -8.13
CA LEU A 114 22.34 -11.54 -7.99
C LEU A 114 20.99 -11.54 -8.73
N THR A 115 20.28 -10.40 -8.77
CA THR A 115 19.01 -10.31 -9.52
C THR A 115 19.16 -10.43 -11.04
N LYS A 116 20.38 -10.32 -11.58
CA LYS A 116 20.68 -10.46 -13.01
C LYS A 116 21.16 -11.86 -13.39
N VAL A 117 21.42 -12.72 -12.41
CA VAL A 117 21.93 -14.08 -12.66
C VAL A 117 20.79 -15.00 -13.10
N LYS A 118 21.08 -15.94 -14.01
CA LYS A 118 20.13 -16.97 -14.44
C LYS A 118 19.76 -17.88 -13.27
N LYS A 119 18.48 -18.27 -13.19
CA LYS A 119 17.95 -19.12 -12.11
C LYS A 119 18.74 -20.43 -11.95
N ASP A 120 19.17 -21.04 -13.05
CA ASP A 120 19.95 -22.29 -13.05
C ASP A 120 21.29 -22.18 -12.28
N SER A 121 21.79 -20.96 -12.09
CA SER A 121 23.03 -20.70 -11.35
C SER A 121 22.81 -20.43 -9.85
N TYR A 122 21.57 -20.38 -9.37
CA TYR A 122 21.28 -19.99 -7.98
C TYR A 122 21.77 -21.02 -6.97
N GLU A 123 21.62 -22.32 -7.23
CA GLU A 123 22.10 -23.36 -6.32
C GLU A 123 23.63 -23.37 -6.21
N LEU A 124 24.32 -23.14 -7.33
CA LEU A 124 25.78 -22.99 -7.34
C LEU A 124 26.22 -21.77 -6.52
N LEU A 125 25.59 -20.61 -6.72
CA LEU A 125 25.88 -19.40 -5.95
C LEU A 125 25.60 -19.57 -4.46
N LYS A 126 24.47 -20.19 -4.11
CA LYS A 126 24.12 -20.52 -2.72
C LYS A 126 25.20 -21.39 -2.09
N GLY A 127 25.66 -22.44 -2.78
CA GLY A 127 26.74 -23.30 -2.31
C GLY A 127 28.06 -22.55 -2.10
N LEU A 128 28.41 -21.62 -2.98
CA LEU A 128 29.60 -20.78 -2.83
C LEU A 128 29.49 -19.82 -1.64
N ILE A 129 28.33 -19.16 -1.48
CA ILE A 129 28.07 -18.25 -0.36
C ILE A 129 28.14 -19.01 0.97
N LEU A 130 27.53 -20.20 1.05
CA LEU A 130 27.56 -21.02 2.26
C LEU A 130 28.98 -21.43 2.67
N LYS A 131 29.90 -21.63 1.71
CA LYS A 131 31.31 -21.90 2.01
C LYS A 131 32.05 -20.69 2.59
N LEU A 132 31.57 -19.48 2.33
CA LEU A 132 32.16 -18.22 2.80
C LEU A 132 31.58 -17.77 4.16
N ILE A 133 30.40 -18.26 4.52
CA ILE A 133 29.78 -18.07 5.83
C ILE A 133 30.40 -19.12 6.78
N LYS A 134 31.39 -18.71 7.58
CA LYS A 134 31.91 -19.53 8.69
C LYS A 134 30.99 -19.46 9.89
#